data_AF-A0A674HD32-F1
#
_entry.id   AF-A0A674HD32-F1
#
_cell.length_a   1.000
_cell.length_b   1.000
_cell.length_c   1.000
_cell.angle_alpha   90.00
_cell.angle_beta   90.00
_cell.angle_gamma   90.00
#
_symmetry.space_group_name_H-M   'P 1'
#
loop_
_entity.id
_entity.type
_entity.pdbx_description
1 polymer ?
#
loop_
_entity_poly.entity_id
_entity_poly.type
_entity_poly.pdbx_seq_one_letter_code
_entity_poly.pdbx_strand_id
1 'polypeptide(L)'
;MTETCGQEQTRWITTVIMSTALQDHEISTVLQTQQHRVRYSESVETGSVIFPLSGIAFMLLDTQDFLMTGEEEFSKRIQKFINIHRNSFLVLSAALHGPEEWSVMFRIQRRFLGSNLRVIPVHNPAETVKLMLTMAKVTSKPQANDTRCKIEMTKAQIIEKSPVWKTLQEYQLHCN
;
A
#
# COMPACT_ATOMS: atom_id res chain seq x y z
N MET A 1 12.17 17.57 -31.50
CA MET A 1 10.79 17.13 -31.23
C MET A 1 10.65 16.95 -29.74
N THR A 2 10.33 18.03 -29.04
CA THR A 2 10.07 18.07 -27.60
C THR A 2 8.56 17.96 -27.45
N GLU A 3 8.07 16.74 -27.23
CA GLU A 3 6.68 16.54 -26.83
C GLU A 3 6.52 17.14 -25.43
N THR A 4 5.92 18.33 -25.40
CA THR A 4 5.39 18.94 -24.18
C THR A 4 4.38 17.98 -23.58
N CYS A 5 4.78 17.33 -22.48
CA CYS A 5 3.91 16.59 -21.57
C CYS A 5 2.90 17.55 -20.93
N GLY A 6 1.89 17.95 -21.69
CA GLY A 6 0.69 18.56 -21.15
C GLY A 6 -0.11 17.49 -20.44
N GLN A 7 0.14 17.30 -19.14
CA GLN A 7 -0.77 16.50 -18.32
C GLN A 7 -1.77 17.44 -17.66
N GLU A 8 -2.94 17.58 -18.29
CA GLU A 8 -4.16 17.74 -17.51
C GLU A 8 -4.13 16.64 -16.45
N GLN A 9 -4.18 17.04 -15.17
CA GLN A 9 -4.16 16.11 -14.05
C GLN A 9 -5.52 15.40 -14.01
N THR A 10 -5.75 14.48 -14.94
CA THR A 10 -6.95 13.64 -14.96
C THR A 10 -7.06 12.95 -13.62
N ARG A 11 -8.18 13.20 -12.93
CA ARG A 11 -8.50 12.58 -11.64
C ARG A 11 -8.31 11.06 -11.78
N TRP A 12 -7.37 10.51 -11.02
CA TRP A 12 -7.06 9.08 -11.09
C TRP A 12 -8.25 8.29 -10.53
N ILE A 13 -8.89 7.48 -11.36
CA ILE A 13 -10.03 6.63 -10.98
C ILE A 13 -9.58 5.17 -11.08
N THR A 14 -9.90 4.38 -10.05
CA THR A 14 -9.57 2.95 -9.98
C THR A 14 -10.81 2.15 -9.58
N THR A 15 -10.75 0.84 -9.80
CA THR A 15 -11.75 -0.10 -9.31
C THR A 15 -11.25 -0.73 -8.02
N VAL A 16 -12.12 -0.79 -7.02
CA VAL A 16 -11.84 -1.36 -5.70
C VAL A 16 -12.82 -2.48 -5.45
N ILE A 17 -12.33 -3.66 -5.05
CA ILE A 17 -13.16 -4.79 -4.63
C ILE A 17 -13.11 -4.86 -3.12
N MET A 18 -14.25 -4.71 -2.46
CA MET A 18 -14.38 -4.72 -1.01
C MET A 18 -15.19 -5.94 -0.56
N SER A 19 -14.90 -6.42 0.65
CA SER A 19 -15.78 -7.36 1.33
C SER A 19 -17.18 -6.75 1.50
N THR A 20 -18.24 -7.56 1.35
CA THR A 20 -19.62 -7.13 1.63
C THR A 20 -19.81 -6.61 3.06
N ALA A 21 -19.00 -7.10 4.01
CA ALA A 21 -19.00 -6.59 5.39
C ALA A 21 -18.60 -5.11 5.51
N LEU A 22 -18.04 -4.50 4.46
CA LEU A 22 -17.66 -3.09 4.43
C LEU A 22 -18.65 -2.21 3.65
N GLN A 23 -19.82 -2.73 3.27
CA GLN A 23 -20.77 -2.02 2.43
C GLN A 23 -21.25 -0.71 3.04
N ASP A 24 -21.53 -0.71 4.35
CA ASP A 24 -21.99 0.47 5.11
C ASP A 24 -20.86 1.18 5.87
N HIS A 25 -19.61 0.79 5.61
CA HIS A 25 -18.45 1.35 6.30
C HIS A 25 -18.03 2.70 5.70
N GLU A 26 -17.60 3.66 6.52
CA GLU A 26 -17.25 5.03 6.11
C GLU A 26 -16.23 5.08 4.95
N ILE A 27 -15.23 4.21 4.98
CA ILE A 27 -14.25 4.00 3.90
C ILE A 27 -14.92 3.79 2.54
N SER A 28 -16.01 3.02 2.47
CA SER A 28 -16.75 2.80 1.23
C SER A 28 -17.39 4.10 0.74
N THR A 29 -18.05 4.82 1.64
CA THR A 29 -18.68 6.13 1.36
C THR A 29 -17.65 7.14 0.84
N VAL A 30 -16.46 7.20 1.45
CA VAL A 30 -15.39 8.10 1.01
C VAL A 30 -14.89 7.72 -0.39
N LEU A 31 -14.68 6.42 -0.67
CA LEU A 31 -14.24 5.94 -1.99
C LEU A 31 -15.26 6.25 -3.09
N GLN A 32 -16.56 6.06 -2.81
CA GLN A 32 -17.65 6.39 -3.73
C GLN A 32 -17.77 7.89 -3.97
N THR A 33 -17.68 8.70 -2.91
CA THR A 33 -17.68 10.18 -3.00
C THR A 33 -16.50 10.67 -3.84
N GLN A 34 -15.37 9.97 -3.77
CA GLN A 34 -14.20 10.24 -4.60
C GLN A 34 -14.31 9.73 -6.06
N GLN A 35 -15.48 9.21 -6.46
CA GLN A 35 -15.79 8.67 -7.80
C GLN A 35 -14.99 7.42 -8.19
N HIS A 36 -14.48 6.67 -7.21
CA HIS A 36 -13.88 5.36 -7.46
C HIS A 36 -14.96 4.29 -7.68
N ARG A 37 -14.66 3.27 -8.49
CA ARG A 37 -15.60 2.19 -8.79
C ARG A 37 -15.52 1.13 -7.70
N VAL A 38 -16.36 1.24 -6.68
CA VAL A 38 -16.45 0.26 -5.59
C VAL A 38 -17.34 -0.92 -6.02
N ARG A 39 -16.85 -2.13 -5.80
CA ARG A 39 -17.59 -3.39 -6.00
C ARG A 39 -17.51 -4.21 -4.73
N TYR A 40 -18.59 -4.88 -4.36
CA TYR A 40 -18.61 -5.75 -3.20
C TYR A 40 -18.54 -7.22 -3.61
N SER A 41 -17.93 -8.05 -2.77
CA SER A 41 -17.81 -9.49 -2.97
C SER A 41 -17.84 -10.23 -1.65
N GLU A 42 -18.56 -11.36 -1.61
CA GLU A 42 -18.57 -12.29 -0.47
C GLU A 42 -17.42 -13.31 -0.56
N SER A 43 -16.78 -13.44 -1.73
CA SER A 43 -15.69 -14.40 -1.94
C SER A 43 -14.34 -13.94 -1.40
N VAL A 44 -14.23 -12.67 -0.99
CA VAL A 44 -13.01 -12.10 -0.42
C VAL A 44 -13.09 -12.15 1.09
N GLU A 45 -11.93 -12.23 1.76
CA GLU A 45 -11.89 -12.32 3.21
C GLU A 45 -12.57 -11.09 3.85
N THR A 46 -13.27 -11.28 4.97
CA THR A 46 -13.94 -10.19 5.69
C THR A 46 -12.97 -9.02 5.90
N GLY A 47 -13.44 -7.78 5.77
CA GLY A 47 -12.62 -6.57 5.92
C GLY A 47 -11.57 -6.35 4.83
N SER A 48 -11.57 -7.15 3.75
CA SER A 48 -10.62 -6.96 2.64
C SER A 48 -11.02 -5.81 1.72
N VAL A 49 -10.02 -5.10 1.24
CA VAL A 49 -10.09 -4.04 0.21
C VAL A 49 -8.98 -4.29 -0.81
N ILE A 50 -9.35 -4.62 -2.04
CA ILE A 50 -8.43 -5.07 -3.08
C ILE A 50 -8.42 -4.04 -4.21
N PHE A 51 -7.23 -3.71 -4.70
CA PHE A 51 -7.00 -2.86 -5.87
C PHE A 51 -6.44 -3.71 -7.02
N PRO A 52 -7.30 -4.28 -7.89
CA PRO A 52 -6.86 -5.30 -8.86
C PRO A 52 -5.83 -4.77 -9.86
N LEU A 53 -5.95 -3.51 -10.29
CA LEU A 53 -5.02 -2.89 -11.24
C LEU A 53 -3.64 -2.62 -10.65
N SER A 54 -3.56 -2.49 -9.33
CA SER A 54 -2.34 -2.23 -8.58
C SER A 54 -1.74 -3.50 -7.99
N GLY A 55 -2.50 -4.60 -7.96
CA GLY A 55 -2.07 -5.88 -7.40
C GLY A 55 -1.81 -5.83 -5.89
N ILE A 56 -2.42 -4.87 -5.18
CA ILE A 56 -2.31 -4.72 -3.73
C ILE A 56 -3.65 -5.00 -3.05
N ALA A 57 -3.59 -5.53 -1.83
CA ALA A 57 -4.74 -5.79 -1.00
C ALA A 57 -4.50 -5.28 0.42
N PHE A 58 -5.55 -4.75 1.02
CA PHE A 58 -5.60 -4.31 2.41
C PHE A 58 -6.60 -5.16 3.18
N MET A 59 -6.29 -5.44 4.43
CA MET A 59 -7.25 -5.95 5.41
C MET A 59 -7.44 -4.86 6.46
N LEU A 60 -8.68 -4.42 6.65
CA LEU A 60 -9.05 -3.47 7.68
C LEU A 60 -9.35 -4.21 8.97
N LEU A 61 -8.79 -3.73 10.07
CA LEU A 61 -8.94 -4.33 11.38
C LEU A 61 -8.96 -3.22 12.43
N ASP A 62 -10.03 -3.19 13.22
CA ASP A 62 -10.13 -2.28 14.37
C ASP A 62 -9.47 -2.92 15.59
N THR A 63 -8.66 -2.15 16.33
CA THR A 63 -7.98 -2.66 17.53
C THR A 63 -8.96 -3.10 18.61
N GLN A 64 -10.11 -2.46 18.74
CA GLN A 64 -11.13 -2.81 19.74
C GLN A 64 -11.79 -4.15 19.37
N ASP A 65 -12.13 -4.34 18.10
CA ASP A 65 -12.68 -5.62 17.62
C ASP A 65 -11.71 -6.78 17.87
N PHE A 66 -10.40 -6.53 17.68
CA PHE A 66 -9.34 -7.49 17.98
C PHE A 66 -9.30 -7.90 19.45
N LEU A 67 -9.41 -6.93 20.35
CA LEU A 67 -9.42 -7.17 21.79
C LEU A 67 -10.66 -7.96 22.23
N MET A 68 -11.82 -7.72 21.59
CA MET A 68 -13.08 -8.38 21.94
C MET A 68 -13.22 -9.80 21.39
N THR A 69 -12.84 -10.02 20.12
CA THR A 69 -13.07 -11.32 19.43
C THR A 69 -11.97 -12.34 19.74
N GLY A 70 -10.79 -11.87 20.15
CA GLY A 70 -9.66 -12.71 20.52
C GLY A 70 -8.68 -13.00 19.38
N GLU A 71 -7.43 -13.27 19.75
CA GLU A 71 -6.27 -13.32 18.83
C GLU A 71 -6.32 -14.48 17.82
N GLU A 72 -6.90 -15.62 18.18
CA GLU A 72 -6.85 -16.84 17.36
C GLU A 72 -7.72 -16.74 16.10
N GLU A 73 -8.93 -16.19 16.21
CA GLU A 73 -9.81 -16.02 15.06
C GLU A 73 -9.22 -15.02 14.06
N PHE A 74 -8.72 -13.89 14.56
CA PHE A 74 -8.02 -12.91 13.74
C PHE A 74 -6.75 -13.47 13.11
N SER A 75 -5.97 -14.26 13.84
CA SER A 75 -4.75 -14.87 13.30
C SER A 75 -5.06 -15.79 12.11
N LYS A 76 -6.12 -16.61 12.21
CA LYS A 76 -6.57 -17.47 11.09
C LYS A 76 -7.00 -16.66 9.88
N ARG A 77 -7.75 -15.58 10.11
CA ARG A 77 -8.22 -14.67 9.06
C ARG A 77 -7.07 -13.95 8.36
N ILE A 78 -6.13 -13.40 9.13
CA ILE A 78 -4.91 -12.76 8.60
C ILE A 78 -4.09 -13.77 7.81
N GLN A 79 -3.89 -14.98 8.32
CA GLN A 79 -3.15 -16.04 7.64
C GLN A 79 -3.76 -16.39 6.28
N LYS A 80 -5.08 -16.55 6.21
CA LYS A 80 -5.79 -16.83 4.96
C LYS A 80 -5.61 -15.69 3.95
N PHE A 81 -5.69 -14.45 4.40
CA PHE A 81 -5.50 -13.27 3.57
C PHE A 81 -4.09 -13.16 2.98
N ILE A 82 -3.03 -13.34 3.79
CA ILE A 82 -1.65 -13.24 3.29
C ILE A 82 -1.26 -14.36 2.34
N ASN A 83 -1.90 -15.54 2.47
CA ASN A 83 -1.68 -16.67 1.57
C ASN A 83 -2.27 -16.42 0.18
N ILE A 84 -3.32 -15.62 0.07
CA ILE A 84 -3.97 -15.28 -1.21
C ILE A 84 -3.27 -14.08 -1.87
N HIS A 85 -2.85 -13.09 -1.08
CA HIS A 85 -2.35 -11.82 -1.60
C HIS A 85 -0.84 -11.66 -1.40
N ARG A 86 -0.07 -11.62 -2.49
CA ARG A 86 1.37 -11.34 -2.45
C ARG A 86 1.72 -9.99 -1.81
N ASN A 87 1.01 -8.93 -2.21
CA ASN A 87 1.19 -7.58 -1.67
C ASN A 87 0.05 -7.25 -0.71
N SER A 88 0.12 -7.84 0.48
CA SER A 88 -0.83 -7.64 1.57
C SER A 88 -0.37 -6.55 2.53
N PHE A 89 -1.33 -5.75 2.99
CA PHE A 89 -1.17 -4.77 4.06
C PHE A 89 -2.29 -4.94 5.08
N LEU A 90 -1.96 -4.95 6.35
CA LEU A 90 -2.94 -4.89 7.43
C LEU A 90 -3.04 -3.45 7.90
N VAL A 91 -4.21 -2.85 7.80
CA VAL A 91 -4.46 -1.51 8.31
C VAL A 91 -5.13 -1.63 9.67
N LEU A 92 -4.40 -1.22 10.69
CA LEU A 92 -4.82 -1.27 12.07
C LEU A 92 -5.43 0.10 12.43
N SER A 93 -6.74 0.14 12.60
CA SER A 93 -7.48 1.35 12.93
C SER A 93 -7.62 1.49 14.44
N ALA A 94 -7.27 2.66 14.98
CA ALA A 94 -7.51 3.03 16.37
C ALA A 94 -7.65 4.55 16.51
N ALA A 95 -8.60 5.03 17.31
CA ALA A 95 -8.75 6.47 17.57
C ALA A 95 -7.48 7.07 18.21
N LEU A 96 -6.85 6.33 19.13
CA LEU A 96 -5.58 6.67 19.75
C LEU A 96 -4.70 5.42 19.81
N HIS A 97 -3.42 5.54 19.45
CA HIS A 97 -2.46 4.45 19.60
C HIS A 97 -1.79 4.55 20.98
N GLY A 98 -2.48 4.04 22.00
CA GLY A 98 -1.97 3.89 23.35
C GLY A 98 -1.16 2.60 23.53
N PRO A 99 -0.65 2.35 24.75
CA PRO A 99 0.17 1.17 25.04
C PRO A 99 -0.53 -0.16 24.70
N GLU A 100 -1.85 -0.23 24.83
CA GLU A 100 -2.64 -1.41 24.51
C GLU A 100 -2.68 -1.67 22.99
N GLU A 101 -2.94 -0.63 22.19
CA GLU A 101 -2.96 -0.72 20.73
C GLU A 101 -1.57 -1.04 20.17
N TRP A 102 -0.51 -0.45 20.75
CA TRP A 102 0.88 -0.80 20.41
C TRP A 102 1.20 -2.25 20.78
N SER A 103 0.70 -2.74 21.91
CA SER A 103 0.86 -4.14 22.31
C SER A 103 0.16 -5.09 21.33
N VAL A 104 -1.05 -4.77 20.88
CA VAL A 104 -1.75 -5.52 19.82
C VAL A 104 -0.94 -5.55 18.53
N MET A 105 -0.48 -4.38 18.07
CA MET A 105 0.32 -4.32 16.84
C MET A 105 1.60 -5.15 16.95
N PHE A 106 2.30 -5.05 18.08
CA PHE A 106 3.53 -5.79 18.32
C PHE A 106 3.29 -7.30 18.39
N ARG A 107 2.18 -7.75 18.98
CA ARG A 107 1.78 -9.17 18.98
C ARG A 107 1.55 -9.68 17.58
N ILE A 108 0.80 -8.94 16.76
CA ILE A 108 0.54 -9.28 15.36
C ILE A 108 1.85 -9.33 14.57
N GLN A 109 2.69 -8.31 14.69
CA GLN A 109 3.99 -8.26 14.01
C GLN A 109 4.91 -9.42 14.41
N ARG A 110 4.95 -9.77 15.69
CA ARG A 110 5.73 -10.91 16.20
C ARG A 110 5.16 -12.23 15.67
N ARG A 111 3.84 -12.40 15.66
CA ARG A 111 3.16 -13.62 15.20
C ARG A 111 3.40 -13.90 13.72
N PHE A 112 3.40 -12.84 12.90
CA PHE A 112 3.56 -12.89 11.45
C PHE A 112 4.97 -12.48 11.00
N LEU A 113 5.96 -12.55 11.89
CA LEU A 113 7.34 -12.20 11.57
C LEU A 113 7.88 -13.16 10.51
N GLY A 114 8.49 -12.59 9.46
CA GLY A 114 8.98 -13.35 8.31
C GLY A 114 7.92 -13.68 7.24
N SER A 115 6.65 -13.35 7.49
CA SER A 115 5.62 -13.36 6.45
C SER A 115 5.64 -12.09 5.59
N ASN A 116 4.84 -12.06 4.53
CA ASN A 116 4.62 -10.89 3.66
C ASN A 116 3.64 -9.85 4.24
N LEU A 117 3.26 -9.96 5.51
CA LEU A 117 2.36 -9.01 6.17
C LEU A 117 3.08 -7.70 6.52
N ARG A 118 2.52 -6.57 6.08
CA ARG A 118 2.96 -5.23 6.47
C ARG A 118 1.85 -4.55 7.25
N VAL A 119 2.10 -4.24 8.52
CA VAL A 119 1.11 -3.62 9.41
C VAL A 119 1.27 -2.10 9.37
N ILE A 120 0.18 -1.37 9.18
CA ILE A 120 0.16 0.10 9.11
C ILE A 120 -0.88 0.62 10.12
N PRO A 121 -0.46 1.36 11.16
CA PRO A 121 -1.39 2.01 12.08
C PRO A 121 -2.03 3.24 11.42
N VAL A 122 -3.33 3.43 11.59
CA VAL A 122 -4.09 4.57 11.05
C VAL A 122 -5.13 5.04 12.07
N HIS A 123 -5.35 6.36 12.10
CA HIS A 123 -6.25 6.98 13.08
C HIS A 123 -7.65 7.26 12.54
N ASN A 124 -7.77 7.55 11.25
CA ASN A 124 -9.04 7.95 10.68
C ASN A 124 -9.32 7.31 9.30
N PRO A 125 -10.61 7.15 8.94
CA PRO A 125 -11.02 6.58 7.66
C PRO A 125 -10.54 7.38 6.44
N ALA A 126 -10.45 8.70 6.54
CA ALA A 126 -9.98 9.56 5.44
C ALA A 126 -8.49 9.33 5.13
N GLU A 127 -7.66 9.22 6.15
CA GLU A 127 -6.24 8.85 6.09
C GLU A 127 -6.08 7.43 5.57
N THR A 128 -6.94 6.50 6.00
CA THR A 128 -6.95 5.13 5.50
C THR A 128 -7.16 5.12 3.99
N VAL A 129 -8.19 5.83 3.50
CA VAL A 129 -8.44 5.92 2.05
C VAL A 129 -7.30 6.61 1.32
N LYS A 130 -6.78 7.73 1.85
CA LYS A 130 -5.64 8.43 1.26
C LYS A 130 -4.41 7.54 1.15
N LEU A 131 -4.10 6.79 2.20
CA LEU A 131 -3.02 5.81 2.25
C LEU A 131 -3.22 4.73 1.17
N MET A 132 -4.38 4.07 1.18
CA MET A 132 -4.70 3.00 0.23
C MET A 132 -4.59 3.48 -1.22
N LEU A 133 -5.18 4.63 -1.54
CA LEU A 133 -5.14 5.21 -2.88
C LEU A 133 -3.72 5.62 -3.28
N THR A 134 -2.95 6.22 -2.37
CA THR A 134 -1.55 6.61 -2.66
C THR A 134 -0.71 5.38 -2.98
N MET A 135 -0.82 4.33 -2.17
CA MET A 135 -0.08 3.08 -2.39
C MET A 135 -0.53 2.38 -3.68
N ALA A 136 -1.84 2.30 -3.92
CA ALA A 136 -2.39 1.72 -5.15
C ALA A 136 -1.93 2.50 -6.39
N LYS A 137 -1.93 3.83 -6.29
CA LYS A 137 -1.52 4.71 -7.37
C LYS A 137 -0.03 4.56 -7.69
N VAL A 138 0.84 4.59 -6.69
CA VAL A 138 2.30 4.42 -6.86
C VAL A 138 2.68 3.03 -7.41
N THR A 139 1.93 1.99 -7.03
CA THR A 139 2.17 0.62 -7.49
C THR A 139 1.50 0.27 -8.82
N SER A 140 0.65 1.16 -9.36
CA SER A 140 -0.01 0.94 -10.65
C SER A 140 1.00 0.96 -11.81
N LYS A 141 0.83 0.06 -12.79
CA LYS A 141 1.79 -0.12 -13.90
C LYS A 141 2.23 1.18 -14.61
N PRO A 142 1.33 2.11 -14.98
CA PRO A 142 1.74 3.33 -15.68
C PRO A 142 2.62 4.23 -14.80
N GLN A 143 2.28 4.36 -13.52
CA GLN A 143 2.97 5.25 -12.60
C GLN A 143 4.25 4.64 -12.01
N ALA A 144 4.27 3.32 -11.82
CA ALA A 144 5.48 2.60 -11.44
C ALA A 144 6.55 2.72 -12.52
N ASN A 145 6.16 2.66 -13.80
CA ASN A 145 7.07 2.85 -14.93
C ASN A 145 7.59 4.30 -15.02
N ASP A 146 6.73 5.30 -14.87
CA ASP A 146 7.15 6.71 -14.83
C ASP A 146 8.10 6.99 -13.66
N THR A 147 7.78 6.47 -12.47
CA THR A 147 8.63 6.60 -11.28
C THR A 147 9.98 5.92 -11.49
N ARG A 148 9.98 4.71 -12.06
CA ARG A 148 11.22 3.99 -12.40
C ARG A 148 12.04 4.77 -13.42
N CYS A 149 11.43 5.30 -14.47
CA CYS A 149 12.10 6.11 -15.48
C CYS A 149 12.77 7.33 -14.85
N LYS A 150 12.05 8.07 -14.00
CA LYS A 150 12.59 9.22 -13.26
C LYS A 150 13.76 8.83 -12.36
N ILE A 151 13.66 7.72 -11.63
CA ILE A 151 14.76 7.22 -10.79
C ILE A 151 15.99 6.87 -11.63
N GLU A 152 15.80 6.16 -12.75
CA GLU A 152 16.91 5.78 -13.64
C GLU A 152 17.55 7.00 -14.30
N MET A 153 16.77 8.00 -14.70
CA MET A 153 17.29 9.29 -15.19
C MET A 153 18.10 10.02 -14.12
N THR A 154 17.58 10.11 -12.90
CA THR A 154 18.30 10.75 -11.79
C THR A 154 19.60 10.02 -11.47
N LYS A 155 19.59 8.68 -11.46
CA LYS A 155 20.81 7.88 -11.30
C LYS A 155 21.83 8.19 -12.40
N ALA A 156 21.41 8.22 -13.66
CA ALA A 156 22.29 8.54 -14.78
C ALA A 156 22.91 9.95 -14.63
N GLN A 157 22.10 10.95 -14.25
CA GLN A 157 22.58 12.31 -13.99
C GLN A 157 23.57 12.37 -12.82
N ILE A 158 23.31 11.63 -11.74
CA ILE A 158 24.22 11.56 -10.59
C ILE A 158 25.55 10.93 -11.02
N ILE A 159 25.53 9.84 -11.80
CA ILE A 159 26.73 9.17 -12.29
C ILE A 159 27.53 10.07 -13.23
N GLU A 160 26.88 10.71 -14.21
CA GLU A 160 27.51 11.59 -15.18
C GLU A 160 28.16 12.82 -14.52
N LYS A 161 27.50 13.38 -13.51
CA LYS A 161 27.99 14.56 -12.78
C LYS A 161 28.87 14.20 -11.58
N SER A 162 29.06 12.93 -11.26
CA SER A 162 29.84 12.48 -10.11
C SER A 162 31.34 12.69 -10.36
N PRO A 163 32.03 13.52 -9.55
CA PRO A 163 33.48 13.68 -9.64
C PRO A 163 34.21 12.35 -9.37
N VAL A 164 33.69 11.58 -8.40
CA VAL A 164 34.25 10.27 -8.01
C VAL A 164 34.19 9.29 -9.17
N TRP A 165 33.07 9.27 -9.91
CA TRP A 165 32.93 8.38 -11.06
C TRP A 165 33.91 8.73 -12.18
N LYS A 166 34.13 10.02 -12.45
CA LYS A 166 35.14 10.49 -13.42
C LYS A 166 36.55 10.07 -13.03
N THR A 167 36.94 10.25 -11.77
CA THR A 167 38.26 9.84 -11.28
C THR A 167 38.48 8.33 -11.37
N LEU A 168 37.45 7.52 -11.08
CA LEU A 168 37.52 6.06 -11.23
C LEU A 168 37.68 5.63 -12.70
N GLN A 169 36.97 6.31 -13.60
CA GLN A 169 37.04 6.04 -15.04
C GLN A 169 38.42 6.38 -15.62
N GLU A 170 39.02 7.49 -15.18
CA GLU A 170 40.40 7.87 -15.51
C GLU A 170 41.41 6.83 -15.00
N TYR A 171 41.26 6.35 -13.76
CA TYR A 171 42.12 5.30 -13.20
C TYR A 171 42.05 3.99 -14.00
N GLN A 172 40.87 3.56 -14.41
CA GLN A 172 40.68 2.36 -15.21
C GLN A 172 41.32 2.46 -16.61
N LEU A 173 41.31 3.65 -17.21
CA LEU A 173 41.95 3.92 -18.50
C LEU A 173 43.48 3.97 -18.41
N HIS A 174 44.05 4.29 -17.25
CA HIS A 174 45.50 4.30 -17.02
C HIS A 174 46.07 2.94 -16.59
N CYS A 175 45.22 1.98 -16.23
CA CYS A 175 45.62 0.62 -15.85
C CYS A 175 45.51 -0.41 -16.99
N ASN A 176 45.08 0.01 -18.19
CA ASN A 176 45.15 -0.76 -19.44
C ASN A 176 46.19 -0.15 -20.37
#